data_AF-A0A9X7TJV1-F1
#
_entry.id   AF-A0A9X7TJV1-F1
#
_cell.length_a   1.000
_cell.length_b   1.000
_cell.length_c   1.000
_cell.angle_alpha   90.00
_cell.angle_beta   90.00
_cell.angle_gamma   90.00
#
_symmetry.space_group_name_H-M   'P 1'
#
loop_
_entity.id
_entity.type
_entity.pdbx_description
1 polymer ?
#
loop_
_entity_poly.entity_id
_entity_poly.type
_entity_poly.pdbx_seq_one_letter_code
_entity_poly.pdbx_strand_id
1 'polypeptide(L)' 'MKKDSKKPYFGLINQVHRKGLSQKYLAKALGITQQSFSQKINRTDGKDFWFYQAKILSEILDFPLDKFE' A
#
# COMPACT_ATOMS: atom_id res chain seq x y z
N MET A 1 -15.31 -8.53 17.25
CA MET A 1 -14.22 -8.72 16.27
C MET A 1 -13.09 -7.75 16.60
N LYS A 2 -11.84 -8.23 16.58
CA LYS A 2 -10.65 -7.56 17.15
C LYS A 2 -10.13 -6.45 16.22
N LYS A 3 -9.65 -5.37 16.83
CA LYS A 3 -8.91 -4.20 16.29
C LYS A 3 -8.02 -4.51 15.06
N ASP A 4 -8.54 -4.38 13.84
CA ASP A 4 -7.71 -4.34 12.62
C ASP A 4 -7.15 -2.94 12.31
N SER A 5 -7.66 -1.90 12.98
CA SER A 5 -7.22 -0.50 12.88
C SER A 5 -5.81 -0.21 13.44
N LYS A 6 -4.98 -1.24 13.65
CA LYS A 6 -3.61 -1.13 14.16
C LYS A 6 -2.56 -1.52 13.12
N LYS A 7 -2.96 -2.11 12.00
CA LYS A 7 -2.01 -2.42 10.94
C LYS A 7 -1.70 -1.14 10.18
N PRO A 8 -0.42 -0.83 9.96
CA PRO A 8 -0.06 0.24 9.06
C PRO A 8 -0.74 0.07 7.72
N TYR A 9 -1.10 1.19 7.10
CA TYR A 9 -1.66 1.19 5.76
C TYR A 9 -2.96 0.37 5.65
N PHE A 10 -3.79 0.30 6.69
CA PHE A 10 -4.97 -0.57 6.70
C PHE A 10 -5.96 -0.16 5.59
N GLY A 11 -6.23 1.13 5.43
CA GLY A 11 -7.05 1.65 4.35
C GLY A 11 -6.48 1.30 2.96
N LEU A 12 -5.17 1.45 2.76
CA LEU A 12 -4.50 1.06 1.52
C LEU A 12 -4.64 -0.46 1.24
N ILE A 13 -4.37 -1.31 2.24
CA ILE A 13 -4.46 -2.77 2.11
C ILE A 13 -5.89 -3.19 1.71
N ASN A 14 -6.89 -2.63 2.37
CA ASN A 14 -8.29 -2.92 2.06
C ASN A 14 -8.64 -2.50 0.64
N GLN A 15 -8.18 -1.32 0.20
CA GLN A 15 -8.46 -0.84 -1.14
C GLN A 15 -7.78 -1.71 -2.21
N VAL A 16 -6.54 -2.15 -1.98
CA VAL A 16 -5.84 -3.09 -2.85
C VAL A 16 -6.64 -4.40 -3.00
N HIS A 17 -7.15 -4.94 -1.89
CA HIS A 17 -8.00 -6.13 -1.91
C HIS A 17 -9.32 -5.90 -2.67
N ARG A 18 -9.98 -4.76 -2.45
CA ARG A 18 -11.25 -4.41 -3.15
C ARG A 18 -11.08 -4.27 -4.66
N LYS A 19 -9.95 -3.74 -5.13
CA LYS A 19 -9.64 -3.60 -6.56
C LYS A 19 -9.08 -4.90 -7.17
N GLY A 20 -8.80 -5.92 -6.37
CA GLY A 20 -8.25 -7.19 -6.84
C GLY A 20 -6.84 -7.08 -7.45
N LEU A 21 -6.08 -6.03 -7.11
CA LEU A 21 -4.76 -5.80 -7.68
C LEU A 21 -3.70 -6.62 -6.96
N SER A 22 -2.82 -7.25 -7.73
CA SER A 22 -1.71 -8.01 -7.16
C SER A 22 -0.59 -7.10 -6.65
N GLN A 23 0.10 -7.50 -5.57
CA GLN A 23 1.28 -6.79 -5.09
C GLN A 23 2.39 -6.71 -6.16
N LYS A 24 2.51 -7.72 -7.01
CA LYS A 24 3.46 -7.75 -8.13
C LYS A 24 3.18 -6.63 -9.14
N TYR A 25 1.92 -6.40 -9.46
CA TYR A 25 1.50 -5.31 -10.36
C TYR A 25 1.82 -3.94 -9.75
N LEU A 26 1.44 -3.72 -8.49
CA LEU A 26 1.70 -2.45 -7.79
C LEU A 26 3.20 -2.19 -7.63
N ALA A 27 3.98 -3.21 -7.28
CA ALA A 27 5.43 -3.10 -7.21
C ALA A 27 6.05 -2.69 -8.54
N LYS A 28 5.59 -3.28 -9.66
CA LYS A 28 6.02 -2.90 -11.01
C LYS A 28 5.70 -1.45 -11.33
N ALA A 29 4.50 -0.97 -10.99
CA ALA A 29 4.10 0.42 -11.21
C ALA A 29 4.95 1.42 -10.41
N LEU A 30 5.44 1.00 -9.24
CA LEU A 30 6.33 1.79 -8.39
C LEU A 30 7.82 1.65 -8.74
N GLY A 31 8.17 0.81 -9.73
CA GLY A 31 9.57 0.53 -10.07
C GLY A 31 10.36 -0.18 -8.97
N ILE A 32 9.69 -0.95 -8.10
CA ILE A 32 10.32 -1.69 -6.99
C ILE A 32 10.05 -3.19 -7.09
N THR A 33 10.78 -3.97 -6.29
CA THR A 33 10.54 -5.41 -6.17
C THR A 33 9.27 -5.69 -5.36
N GLN A 34 8.62 -6.83 -5.61
CA GLN A 34 7.47 -7.28 -4.82
C GLN A 34 7.81 -7.40 -3.32
N GLN A 35 9.03 -7.83 -2.99
CA GLN A 35 9.49 -7.90 -1.60
C GLN A 35 9.58 -6.50 -0.97
N SER A 36 10.12 -5.52 -1.69
CA SER A 36 10.19 -4.12 -1.22
C SER A 36 8.79 -3.54 -1.00
N PHE A 37 7.85 -3.82 -1.91
CA PHE A 37 6.45 -3.45 -1.73
C PHE A 37 5.85 -4.06 -0.47
N SER A 38 6.03 -5.38 -0.27
CA SER A 38 5.54 -6.10 0.91
C SER A 38 6.14 -5.55 2.22
N GLN A 39 7.43 -5.22 2.23
CA GLN A 39 8.06 -4.61 3.39
C GLN A 39 7.49 -3.22 3.69
N LYS A 40 7.27 -2.39 2.67
CA LYS A 40 6.70 -1.03 2.83
C LYS A 40 5.26 -1.05 3.30
N ILE A 41 4.39 -1.86 2.68
CA ILE A 41 2.97 -1.92 3.04
C ILE A 41 2.75 -2.48 4.45
N ASN A 42 3.66 -3.32 4.94
CA ASN A 42 3.64 -3.84 6.32
C ASN A 42 4.52 -3.03 7.29
N ARG A 43 5.16 -1.95 6.84
CA ARG A 43 6.20 -1.17 7.58
C ARG A 43 7.28 -2.01 8.26
N THR A 44 7.69 -3.11 7.63
CA THR A 44 8.79 -3.96 8.13
C THR A 44 10.09 -3.16 8.17
N ASP A 45 10.83 -3.24 9.28
CA ASP A 45 12.08 -2.51 9.52
C ASP A 45 11.99 -0.99 9.32
N GLY A 46 10.80 -0.41 9.56
CA GLY A 46 10.55 1.02 9.36
C GLY A 46 10.53 1.46 7.89
N LYS A 47 10.58 0.52 6.93
CA LYS A 47 10.47 0.85 5.50
C LYS A 47 9.11 1.43 5.20
N ASP A 48 9.13 2.51 4.41
CA ASP A 48 7.92 3.26 4.12
C ASP A 48 7.81 3.64 2.64
N PHE A 49 6.60 3.93 2.15
CA PHE A 49 6.42 4.48 0.81
C PHE A 49 6.94 5.92 0.76
N TRP A 50 7.71 6.24 -0.27
CA TRP A 50 8.04 7.62 -0.56
C TRP A 50 6.76 8.36 -0.99
N PHE A 51 6.71 9.68 -0.79
CA PHE A 51 5.53 10.47 -1.15
C PHE A 51 5.09 10.29 -2.61
N TYR A 52 6.03 10.25 -3.56
CA TYR A 52 5.71 9.99 -4.96
C TYR A 52 5.13 8.59 -5.19
N GLN A 53 5.57 7.57 -4.43
CA GLN A 53 5.03 6.22 -4.50
C GLN A 53 3.60 6.18 -3.97
N ALA A 54 3.35 6.89 -2.86
CA ALA A 54 2.01 7.02 -2.32
C ALA A 54 1.07 7.69 -3.31
N LYS A 55 1.50 8.76 -4.00
CA LYS A 55 0.72 9.41 -5.07
C LYS A 55 0.36 8.46 -6.20
N ILE A 56 1.33 7.70 -6.71
CA ILE A 56 1.09 6.70 -7.76
C ILE A 56 0.06 5.66 -7.29
N LEU A 57 0.16 5.19 -6.04
CA LEU A 57 -0.81 4.24 -5.48
C LEU A 57 -2.21 4.87 -5.37
N SER A 58 -2.31 6.13 -4.97
CA SER A 58 -3.58 6.86 -4.87
C SER A 58 -4.27 6.97 -6.23
N GLU A 59 -3.50 7.28 -7.28
CA GLU A 59 -3.99 7.36 -8.66
C GLU A 59 -4.45 5.98 -9.18
N ILE A 60 -3.64 4.93 -9.02
CA ILE A 60 -3.98 3.57 -9.47
C ILE A 60 -5.23 3.03 -8.77
N LEU A 61 -5.34 3.29 -7.46
CA LEU A 61 -6.43 2.76 -6.63
C LEU A 61 -7.66 3.64 -6.63
N ASP A 62 -7.60 4.83 -7.25
CA ASP A 62 -8.61 5.88 -7.16
C ASP A 62 -9.03 6.08 -5.69
N PHE A 63 -8.03 6.33 -4.84
CA PHE A 63 -8.19 6.32 -3.38
C PHE A 63 -7.35 7.41 -2.71
N PRO A 64 -7.96 8.31 -1.92
CA PRO A 64 -7.25 9.43 -1.32
C PRO A 64 -6.12 9.02 -0.36
N LEU A 65 -5.02 9.77 -0.37
CA LEU A 65 -3.85 9.53 0.49
C LEU A 65 -4.16 9.58 1.99
N ASP A 66 -5.04 10.48 2.41
CA ASP A 66 -5.48 10.62 3.81
C ASP A 66 -6.27 9.41 4.32
N LYS A 67 -6.71 8.54 3.40
CA LYS A 67 -7.42 7.30 3.72
C LYS A 67 -6.50 6.08 3.75
N PHE A 68 -5.19 6.24 3.60
CA PHE A 68 -4.27 5.11 3.58
C PHE A 68 -4.15 4.42 4.94
N GLU A 69 -4.36 5.13 6.06
CA GLU A 69 -4.25 4.61 7.42
C GLU A 69 -5.27 3.52 7.78
#